data_AF-A0AAW5FJW9-F1
#
_entry.id   AF-A0AAW5FJW9-F1
#
_cell.length_a   1.000
_cell.length_b   1.000
_cell.length_c   1.000
_cell.angle_alpha   90.00
_cell.angle_beta   90.00
_cell.angle_gamma   90.00
#
_symmetry.space_group_name_H-M   'P 1'
#
loop_
_entity.id
_entity.type
_entity.pdbx_description
1 polymer ?
#
loop_
_entity_poly.entity_id
_entity_poly.type
_entity_poly.pdbx_seq_one_letter_code
_entity_poly.pdbx_strand_id
1 'polypeptide(L)'
;MWQPRVRHHFIAAMSLLFALLIGLEAANARGPGLPNVMVLATGGTIAGSGASSTTVVGYTAATVGIETLLNAVPELKTVANVKGEQVFQIASENMNNDYWLKLAKRVNTLLAQDDVDGIVITHGTDTIEETSYFLDLVVKSKKPVVVVGAMRPSTAISADGPINLFNAVILAGSDEAVGKGVLVALNDQINAARDVTKNNTSTADTFRTPELGFLGYMQGNKPYFYRQSTRRHTADSEFDVSSLDVLPQVDIVYGYANMNRVAIDAFVAAGAKGIVHAGVGDGSLARPAVEPALDEARKKGVVIVRSSRVGNGIVARNGEAKDDEHDFVVSDTLNPQKARILLMLALTKTTDTKEIQRMFYTY
;
A
#
# COMPACT_ATOMS: atom_id res chain seq x y z
N MET A 1 56.19 22.33 -65.38
CA MET A 1 55.51 22.12 -66.68
C MET A 1 54.05 22.48 -66.46
N TRP A 2 53.61 23.60 -67.06
CA TRP A 2 52.23 24.09 -67.26
C TRP A 2 51.18 24.08 -66.13
N GLN A 3 50.85 25.28 -65.63
CA GLN A 3 49.51 25.71 -65.17
C GLN A 3 48.48 25.65 -66.35
N PRO A 4 47.13 25.72 -66.20
CA PRO A 4 46.43 26.68 -65.31
C PRO A 4 45.00 26.37 -64.78
N ARG A 5 44.63 27.10 -63.71
CA ARG A 5 43.40 27.92 -63.45
C ARG A 5 42.02 27.26 -63.69
N VAL A 6 40.97 27.52 -62.90
CA VAL A 6 40.28 28.83 -62.75
C VAL A 6 39.21 28.75 -61.64
N ARG A 7 39.25 29.73 -60.72
CA ARG A 7 38.19 30.53 -60.03
C ARG A 7 36.98 29.81 -59.38
N HIS A 8 36.89 29.87 -58.05
CA HIS A 8 36.12 30.86 -57.23
C HIS A 8 34.62 30.88 -57.54
N HIS A 9 33.76 30.61 -56.55
CA HIS A 9 32.72 31.52 -56.01
C HIS A 9 32.31 31.03 -54.60
N PHE A 10 32.02 32.01 -53.75
CA PHE A 10 31.74 31.96 -52.31
C PHE A 10 30.33 31.42 -51.95
N ILE A 11 30.09 31.33 -50.64
CA ILE A 11 28.80 31.30 -49.89
C ILE A 11 28.51 29.89 -49.32
N ALA A 12 28.91 29.57 -48.09
CA ALA A 12 28.37 29.97 -46.77
C ALA A 12 27.15 29.14 -46.30
N ALA A 13 27.30 28.60 -45.09
CA ALA A 13 26.28 28.13 -44.17
C ALA A 13 25.37 26.97 -44.61
N MET A 14 25.69 25.75 -44.16
CA MET A 14 24.71 24.66 -44.05
C MET A 14 24.93 23.91 -42.73
N SER A 15 24.51 24.54 -41.64
CA SER A 15 24.36 23.93 -40.32
C SER A 15 22.86 23.83 -40.04
N LEU A 16 22.23 22.68 -40.32
CA LEU A 16 20.82 22.43 -39.99
C LEU A 16 20.51 20.93 -40.11
N LEU A 17 20.46 20.26 -38.96
CA LEU A 17 19.42 19.31 -38.50
C LEU A 17 20.03 18.32 -37.49
N PHE A 18 20.16 18.75 -36.24
CA PHE A 18 20.06 17.85 -35.10
C PHE A 18 18.94 18.42 -34.23
N ALA A 19 17.71 18.02 -34.54
CA ALA A 19 16.56 18.34 -33.73
C ALA A 19 16.64 17.53 -32.43
N LEU A 20 17.00 18.24 -31.36
CA LEU A 20 16.78 17.83 -29.97
C LEU A 20 15.33 17.35 -29.81
N LEU A 21 15.14 16.06 -29.59
CA LEU A 21 13.97 15.52 -28.89
C LEU A 21 14.38 15.33 -27.43
N ILE A 22 14.55 16.46 -26.72
CA ILE A 22 14.48 16.44 -25.25
C ILE A 22 12.99 16.51 -24.94
N GLY A 23 12.40 15.37 -24.60
CA GLY A 23 11.12 15.35 -23.93
C GLY A 23 11.27 16.11 -22.61
N LEU A 24 10.76 17.34 -22.56
CA LEU A 24 10.42 17.98 -21.29
C LEU A 24 9.26 17.17 -20.71
N GLU A 25 9.55 16.22 -19.82
CA GLU A 25 8.62 15.98 -18.72
C GLU A 25 8.63 17.28 -17.91
N ALA A 26 7.55 18.05 -18.02
CA ALA A 26 7.31 19.17 -17.14
C ALA A 26 7.18 18.61 -15.72
N ALA A 27 8.28 18.58 -14.99
CA ALA A 27 8.24 18.61 -13.54
C ALA A 27 7.45 19.88 -13.21
N ASN A 28 6.24 19.72 -12.70
CA ASN A 28 5.50 20.82 -12.08
C ASN A 28 6.30 21.27 -10.86
N ALA A 29 7.29 22.14 -11.08
CA ALA A 29 8.00 22.80 -10.02
C ALA A 29 6.98 23.64 -9.25
N ARG A 30 6.75 23.28 -7.99
CA ARG A 30 5.81 23.94 -7.13
C ARG A 30 6.18 25.42 -6.98
N GLY A 31 5.17 26.30 -7.05
CA GLY A 31 5.36 27.73 -6.77
C GLY A 31 5.82 27.99 -5.33
N PRO A 32 6.28 29.21 -5.01
CA PRO A 32 6.76 29.55 -3.67
C PRO A 32 5.61 29.49 -2.65
N GLY A 33 5.56 28.44 -1.82
CA GLY A 33 4.56 28.27 -0.77
C GLY A 33 4.69 26.94 -0.03
N LEU A 34 4.14 26.86 1.19
CA LEU A 34 4.06 25.60 1.93
C LEU A 34 3.09 24.63 1.25
N PRO A 35 3.34 23.31 1.35
CA PRO A 35 2.43 22.29 0.87
C PRO A 35 1.02 22.32 1.45
N ASN A 36 -0.02 22.12 0.64
CA ASN A 36 -1.36 21.84 1.15
C ASN A 36 -1.53 20.33 1.40
N VAL A 37 -1.49 19.93 2.67
CA VAL A 37 -1.59 18.52 3.07
C VAL A 37 -2.90 18.28 3.82
N MET A 38 -3.71 17.35 3.31
CA MET A 38 -4.92 16.90 3.99
C MET A 38 -4.58 15.72 4.91
N VAL A 39 -5.02 15.77 6.17
CA VAL A 39 -4.87 14.68 7.14
C VAL A 39 -6.22 14.03 7.37
N LEU A 40 -6.38 12.80 6.88
CA LEU A 40 -7.58 11.99 7.02
C LEU A 40 -7.44 11.06 8.24
N ALA A 41 -8.25 11.30 9.27
CA ALA A 41 -8.22 10.46 10.46
C ALA A 41 -9.19 9.28 10.38
N THR A 42 -8.67 8.09 10.72
CA THR A 42 -9.45 6.84 10.82
C THR A 42 -9.48 6.25 12.24
N GLY A 43 -8.63 6.77 13.15
CA GLY A 43 -8.54 6.37 14.55
C GLY A 43 -7.22 5.70 14.90
N GLY A 44 -7.29 4.52 15.53
CA GLY A 44 -6.10 3.77 15.97
C GLY A 44 -5.42 4.29 17.23
N THR A 45 -4.29 3.66 17.57
CA THR A 45 -3.46 3.98 18.73
C THR A 45 -2.87 5.39 18.71
N ILE A 46 -2.54 5.93 17.53
CA ILE A 46 -2.10 7.32 17.38
C ILE A 46 -3.14 8.31 17.92
N ALA A 47 -4.41 7.92 17.82
CA ALA A 47 -5.57 8.60 18.37
C ALA A 47 -6.10 7.95 19.67
N GLY A 48 -5.30 7.12 20.35
CA GLY A 48 -5.71 6.38 21.55
C GLY A 48 -5.25 7.04 22.84
N SER A 49 -5.93 6.74 23.94
CA SER A 49 -5.64 7.28 25.28
C SER A 49 -5.59 6.17 26.33
N GLY A 50 -4.58 6.23 27.21
CA GLY A 50 -4.46 5.39 28.39
C GLY A 50 -4.79 6.14 29.69
N ALA A 51 -4.93 5.40 30.80
CA ALA A 51 -5.24 5.97 32.11
C ALA A 51 -4.09 6.77 32.74
N SER A 52 -2.84 6.49 32.35
CA SER A 52 -1.63 7.17 32.83
C SER A 52 -0.58 7.28 31.73
N SER A 53 0.45 8.08 31.98
CA SER A 53 1.58 8.23 31.05
C SER A 53 2.47 6.98 30.93
N THR A 54 2.36 6.04 31.85
CA THR A 54 3.04 4.73 31.76
C THR A 54 2.18 3.64 31.14
N THR A 55 0.93 3.96 30.76
CA THR A 55 0.01 3.00 30.13
C THR A 55 0.38 2.81 28.65
N VAL A 56 1.02 1.69 28.33
CA VAL A 56 1.38 1.29 26.95
C VAL A 56 0.68 0.01 26.49
N VAL A 57 -0.08 -0.64 27.38
CA VAL A 57 -0.95 -1.79 27.10
C VAL A 57 -2.31 -1.53 27.76
N GLY A 58 -3.40 -2.01 27.17
CA GLY A 58 -4.75 -1.86 27.74
C GLY A 58 -5.33 -0.43 27.64
N TYR A 59 -4.81 0.39 26.72
CA TYR A 59 -5.40 1.67 26.38
C TYR A 59 -6.61 1.50 25.44
N THR A 60 -7.40 2.54 25.27
CA THR A 60 -8.50 2.56 24.27
C THR A 60 -8.03 3.30 23.02
N ALA A 61 -8.06 2.64 21.87
CA ALA A 61 -7.75 3.27 20.58
C ALA A 61 -8.89 4.20 20.11
N ALA A 62 -8.57 5.14 19.22
CA ALA A 62 -9.55 5.99 18.54
C ALA A 62 -10.44 6.84 19.46
N THR A 63 -9.88 7.39 20.53
CA THR A 63 -10.58 8.29 21.48
C THR A 63 -10.32 9.78 21.21
N VAL A 64 -9.23 10.10 20.50
CA VAL A 64 -8.77 11.47 20.25
C VAL A 64 -9.19 11.92 18.84
N GLY A 65 -9.81 13.08 18.73
CA GLY A 65 -10.21 13.66 17.44
C GLY A 65 -9.05 14.28 16.67
N ILE A 66 -9.19 14.39 15.34
CA ILE A 66 -8.14 14.92 14.45
C ILE A 66 -7.59 16.28 14.89
N GLU A 67 -8.44 17.24 15.26
CA GLU A 67 -7.99 18.57 15.68
C GLU A 67 -7.07 18.52 16.92
N THR A 68 -7.33 17.60 17.85
CA THR A 68 -6.46 17.42 19.02
C THR A 68 -5.11 16.83 18.60
N LEU A 69 -5.07 15.90 17.64
CA LEU A 69 -3.82 15.35 17.12
C LEU A 69 -2.97 16.41 16.41
N LEU A 70 -3.59 17.25 15.57
CA LEU A 70 -2.90 18.32 14.87
C LEU A 70 -2.38 19.39 15.83
N ASN A 71 -3.17 19.78 16.82
CA ASN A 71 -2.76 20.77 17.82
C ASN A 71 -1.66 20.25 18.77
N ALA A 72 -1.52 18.93 18.92
CA ALA A 72 -0.42 18.33 19.69
C ALA A 72 0.94 18.42 18.97
N VAL A 73 0.97 18.78 17.68
CA VAL A 73 2.19 18.95 16.88
C VAL A 73 2.15 20.31 16.17
N PRO A 74 2.27 21.43 16.91
CA PRO A 74 2.16 22.78 16.33
C PRO A 74 3.22 23.07 15.24
N GLU A 75 4.34 22.35 15.24
CA GLU A 75 5.42 22.44 14.27
C GLU A 75 4.96 22.11 12.84
N LEU A 76 3.85 21.39 12.67
CA LEU A 76 3.24 21.10 11.36
C LEU A 76 3.04 22.37 10.52
N LYS A 77 2.73 23.51 11.17
CA LYS A 77 2.52 24.81 10.52
C LYS A 77 3.78 25.39 9.87
N THR A 78 4.96 24.85 10.19
CA THR A 78 6.24 25.27 9.61
C THR A 78 6.59 24.49 8.34
N VAL A 79 5.94 23.36 8.09
CA VAL A 79 6.27 22.44 7.00
C VAL A 79 5.13 22.25 5.99
N ALA A 80 3.88 22.53 6.36
CA ALA A 80 2.72 22.43 5.48
C ALA A 80 1.54 23.30 5.96
N ASN A 81 0.68 23.70 5.02
CA ASN A 81 -0.68 24.13 5.27
C ASN A 81 -1.56 22.89 5.52
N VAL A 82 -1.66 22.49 6.78
CA VAL A 82 -2.37 21.26 7.17
C VAL A 82 -3.85 21.52 7.40
N LYS A 83 -4.72 20.67 6.83
CA LYS A 83 -6.16 20.61 7.16
C LYS A 83 -6.52 19.19 7.59
N GLY A 84 -7.29 19.06 8.68
CA GLY A 84 -7.76 17.78 9.19
C GLY A 84 -9.18 17.44 8.73
N GLU A 85 -9.45 16.15 8.53
CA GLU A 85 -10.80 15.62 8.36
C GLU A 85 -10.93 14.27 9.08
N GLN A 86 -11.95 14.12 9.91
CA GLN A 86 -12.28 12.85 10.54
C GLN A 86 -13.17 12.02 9.59
N VAL A 87 -12.61 10.99 8.95
CA VAL A 87 -13.37 10.14 8.01
C VAL A 87 -14.21 9.12 8.79
N PHE A 88 -13.61 8.50 9.80
CA PHE A 88 -14.23 7.63 10.80
C PHE A 88 -13.27 7.47 11.99
N GLN A 89 -13.69 6.77 13.04
CA GLN A 89 -12.95 6.72 14.30
C GLN A 89 -13.07 5.32 14.91
N ILE A 90 -12.18 4.41 14.52
CA ILE A 90 -12.21 3.01 14.93
C ILE A 90 -10.82 2.48 15.33
N ALA A 91 -10.81 1.40 16.10
CA ALA A 91 -9.65 0.54 16.24
C ALA A 91 -9.50 -0.34 14.97
N SER A 92 -8.29 -0.47 14.43
CA SER A 92 -8.04 -0.99 13.08
C SER A 92 -8.30 -2.48 12.92
N GLU A 93 -8.37 -3.24 14.00
CA GLU A 93 -8.83 -4.63 14.03
C GLU A 93 -10.32 -4.75 13.64
N ASN A 94 -11.08 -3.64 13.69
CA ASN A 94 -12.46 -3.55 13.20
C ASN A 94 -12.57 -2.97 11.78
N MET A 95 -11.44 -2.84 11.06
CA MET A 95 -11.43 -2.39 9.67
C MET A 95 -12.24 -3.36 8.79
N ASN A 96 -12.94 -2.82 7.80
CA ASN A 96 -13.77 -3.59 6.88
C ASN A 96 -13.85 -2.95 5.50
N ASN A 97 -14.52 -3.63 4.57
CA ASN A 97 -14.63 -3.22 3.17
C ASN A 97 -15.36 -1.88 3.00
N ASP A 98 -16.37 -1.58 3.82
CA ASP A 98 -17.12 -0.32 3.74
C ASP A 98 -16.23 0.87 4.11
N TYR A 99 -15.41 0.72 5.14
CA TYR A 99 -14.43 1.72 5.53
C TYR A 99 -13.36 1.93 4.44
N TRP A 100 -12.89 0.86 3.80
CA TRP A 100 -11.95 0.95 2.67
C TRP A 100 -12.54 1.67 1.47
N LEU A 101 -13.76 1.32 1.04
CA LEU A 101 -14.44 2.01 -0.07
C LEU A 101 -14.67 3.48 0.25
N LYS A 102 -15.14 3.79 1.47
CA LYS A 102 -15.33 5.18 1.94
C LYS A 102 -14.01 5.97 1.89
N LEU A 103 -12.94 5.40 2.42
CA LEU A 103 -11.62 6.05 2.47
C LEU A 103 -11.05 6.26 1.05
N ALA A 104 -11.05 5.24 0.20
CA ALA A 104 -10.53 5.35 -1.17
C ALA A 104 -11.29 6.39 -2.02
N LYS A 105 -12.62 6.41 -1.94
CA LYS A 105 -13.45 7.42 -2.62
C LYS A 105 -13.10 8.83 -2.13
N ARG A 106 -12.90 9.02 -0.81
CA ARG A 106 -12.54 10.33 -0.24
C ARG A 106 -11.13 10.77 -0.66
N VAL A 107 -10.14 9.86 -0.59
CA VAL A 107 -8.77 10.09 -1.03
C VAL A 107 -8.75 10.53 -2.50
N ASN A 108 -9.41 9.78 -3.39
CA ASN A 108 -9.46 10.13 -4.81
C ASN A 108 -10.16 11.47 -5.07
N THR A 109 -11.23 11.78 -4.33
CA THR A 109 -11.93 13.07 -4.42
C THR A 109 -11.03 14.24 -4.05
N LEU A 110 -10.22 14.09 -2.99
CA LEU A 110 -9.31 15.15 -2.54
C LEU A 110 -8.10 15.30 -3.46
N LEU A 111 -7.48 14.20 -3.90
CA LEU A 111 -6.31 14.27 -4.77
C LEU A 111 -6.62 14.83 -6.17
N ALA A 112 -7.87 14.78 -6.61
CA ALA A 112 -8.34 15.43 -7.83
C ALA A 112 -8.42 16.96 -7.73
N GLN A 113 -8.34 17.55 -6.54
CA GLN A 113 -8.36 19.00 -6.34
C GLN A 113 -6.96 19.59 -6.55
N ASP A 114 -6.86 20.69 -7.28
CA ASP A 114 -5.59 21.36 -7.57
C ASP A 114 -4.94 21.97 -6.33
N ASP A 115 -5.72 22.28 -5.29
CA ASP A 115 -5.26 22.85 -4.03
C ASP A 115 -4.90 21.80 -2.96
N VAL A 116 -4.93 20.51 -3.29
CA VAL A 116 -4.44 19.42 -2.43
C VAL A 116 -3.19 18.83 -3.06
N ASP A 117 -2.08 18.88 -2.35
CA ASP A 117 -0.80 18.40 -2.89
C ASP A 117 -0.43 17.00 -2.40
N GLY A 118 -0.92 16.60 -1.23
CA GLY A 118 -0.69 15.28 -0.66
C GLY A 118 -1.65 14.96 0.47
N ILE A 119 -1.73 13.68 0.82
CA ILE A 119 -2.60 13.18 1.89
C ILE A 119 -1.79 12.40 2.91
N VAL A 120 -2.08 12.65 4.19
CA VAL A 120 -1.70 11.78 5.30
C VAL A 120 -2.94 11.07 5.82
N ILE A 121 -2.83 9.79 6.16
CA ILE A 121 -3.90 8.99 6.77
C ILE A 121 -3.42 8.49 8.13
N THR A 122 -4.00 9.00 9.22
CA THR A 122 -3.70 8.49 10.56
C THR A 122 -4.54 7.25 10.84
N HIS A 123 -3.88 6.12 11.12
CA HIS A 123 -4.49 4.79 11.15
C HIS A 123 -4.00 3.94 12.33
N GLY A 124 -4.82 2.96 12.75
CA GLY A 124 -4.42 1.95 13.73
C GLY A 124 -3.48 0.91 13.13
N THR A 125 -2.49 0.47 13.89
CA THR A 125 -1.35 -0.29 13.35
C THR A 125 -1.69 -1.72 12.95
N ASP A 126 -2.76 -2.31 13.47
CA ASP A 126 -3.06 -3.74 13.24
C ASP A 126 -3.32 -4.06 11.77
N THR A 127 -3.94 -3.15 11.03
CA THR A 127 -4.29 -3.35 9.60
C THR A 127 -3.80 -2.21 8.70
N ILE A 128 -2.75 -1.48 9.12
CA ILE A 128 -2.08 -0.47 8.26
C ILE A 128 -1.62 -1.11 6.95
N GLU A 129 -1.01 -2.30 7.01
CA GLU A 129 -0.45 -2.96 5.82
C GLU A 129 -1.52 -3.35 4.80
N GLU A 130 -2.72 -3.71 5.26
CA GLU A 130 -3.85 -4.05 4.39
C GLU A 130 -4.47 -2.80 3.77
N THR A 131 -4.75 -1.79 4.60
CA THR A 131 -5.35 -0.53 4.15
C THR A 131 -4.43 0.20 3.17
N SER A 132 -3.14 0.22 3.47
CA SER A 132 -2.15 0.86 2.59
C SER A 132 -2.08 0.16 1.25
N TYR A 133 -2.04 -1.18 1.22
CA TYR A 133 -1.99 -1.91 -0.04
C TYR A 133 -3.29 -1.82 -0.83
N PHE A 134 -4.46 -1.82 -0.17
CA PHE A 134 -5.73 -1.55 -0.83
C PHE A 134 -5.71 -0.19 -1.53
N LEU A 135 -5.31 0.87 -0.82
CA LEU A 135 -5.18 2.21 -1.39
C LEU A 135 -4.14 2.26 -2.52
N ASP A 136 -3.03 1.55 -2.37
CA ASP A 136 -1.98 1.46 -3.39
C ASP A 136 -2.50 0.92 -4.73
N LEU A 137 -3.54 0.09 -4.69
CA LEU A 137 -4.16 -0.48 -5.88
C LEU A 137 -5.30 0.37 -6.46
N VAL A 138 -5.92 1.26 -5.68
CA VAL A 138 -7.17 1.93 -6.10
C VAL A 138 -7.10 3.46 -6.15
N VAL A 139 -6.05 4.08 -5.59
CA VAL A 139 -5.84 5.52 -5.68
C VAL A 139 -5.49 5.90 -7.13
N LYS A 140 -6.09 6.96 -7.68
CA LYS A 140 -5.92 7.36 -9.10
C LYS A 140 -5.09 8.62 -9.29
N SER A 141 -4.08 8.79 -8.45
CA SER A 141 -3.19 9.95 -8.48
C SER A 141 -1.73 9.55 -8.27
N LYS A 142 -0.83 10.42 -8.76
CA LYS A 142 0.61 10.36 -8.45
C LYS A 142 1.00 11.24 -7.25
N LYS A 143 0.09 12.10 -6.77
CA LYS A 143 0.31 12.90 -5.56
C LYS A 143 0.57 12.00 -4.35
N PRO A 144 1.44 12.39 -3.40
CA PRO A 144 1.80 11.52 -2.28
C PRO A 144 0.61 11.16 -1.39
N VAL A 145 0.55 9.89 -0.98
CA VAL A 145 -0.37 9.38 0.04
C VAL A 145 0.46 8.64 1.08
N VAL A 146 0.43 9.10 2.32
CA VAL A 146 1.22 8.54 3.42
C VAL A 146 0.29 8.03 4.52
N VAL A 147 0.35 6.74 4.82
CA VAL A 147 -0.34 6.14 5.97
C VAL A 147 0.62 6.12 7.16
N VAL A 148 0.13 6.55 8.33
CA VAL A 148 0.90 6.70 9.55
C VAL A 148 0.12 6.20 10.75
N GLY A 149 0.82 5.66 11.75
CA GLY A 149 0.23 5.24 13.01
C GLY A 149 1.18 5.46 14.19
N ALA A 150 0.86 4.84 15.32
CA ALA A 150 1.69 4.82 16.51
C ALA A 150 1.56 3.48 17.21
N MET A 151 2.62 3.01 17.86
CA MET A 151 2.59 1.82 18.70
C MET A 151 2.26 2.13 20.16
N ARG A 152 2.45 3.39 20.59
CA ARG A 152 2.09 3.87 21.93
C ARG A 152 0.93 4.87 21.84
N PRO A 153 -0.02 4.85 22.81
CA PRO A 153 -1.12 5.82 22.83
C PRO A 153 -0.60 7.24 23.07
N SER A 154 -1.40 8.25 22.71
CA SER A 154 -0.97 9.66 22.75
C SER A 154 -0.62 10.16 24.16
N THR A 155 -1.16 9.51 25.19
CA THR A 155 -0.88 9.83 26.60
C THR A 155 0.44 9.27 27.12
N ALA A 156 1.07 8.32 26.41
CA ALA A 156 2.24 7.61 26.91
C ALA A 156 3.52 8.47 26.92
N ILE A 157 4.40 8.20 27.89
CA ILE A 157 5.77 8.71 27.88
C ILE A 157 6.45 8.19 26.61
N SER A 158 7.13 9.10 25.91
CA SER A 158 7.79 8.81 24.64
C SER A 158 6.82 8.21 23.62
N ALA A 159 5.58 8.71 23.55
CA ALA A 159 4.66 8.40 22.47
C ALA A 159 5.32 8.68 21.11
N ASP A 160 5.20 7.73 20.19
CA ASP A 160 5.81 7.79 18.84
C ASP A 160 4.91 8.52 17.82
N GLY A 161 3.62 8.68 18.13
CA GLY A 161 2.65 9.37 17.27
C GLY A 161 3.05 10.78 16.82
N PRO A 162 3.50 11.68 17.71
CA PRO A 162 3.87 13.05 17.34
C PRO A 162 4.94 13.13 16.24
N ILE A 163 6.06 12.42 16.41
CA ILE A 163 7.15 12.45 15.42
C ILE A 163 6.76 11.70 14.14
N ASN A 164 6.02 10.60 14.25
CA ASN A 164 5.51 9.88 13.08
C ASN A 164 4.59 10.78 12.24
N LEU A 165 3.65 11.49 12.86
CA LEU A 165 2.74 12.42 12.17
C LEU A 165 3.50 13.58 11.52
N PHE A 166 4.45 14.19 12.22
CA PHE A 166 5.28 15.26 11.69
C PHE A 166 6.03 14.82 10.44
N ASN A 167 6.71 13.68 10.50
CA ASN A 167 7.41 13.09 9.37
C ASN A 167 6.48 12.73 8.21
N ALA A 168 5.30 12.17 8.50
CA ALA A 168 4.32 11.83 7.48
C ALA A 168 3.82 13.05 6.72
N VAL A 169 3.61 14.19 7.39
CA VAL A 169 3.21 15.45 6.75
C VAL A 169 4.32 16.02 5.87
N ILE A 170 5.58 16.01 6.34
CA ILE A 170 6.74 16.40 5.50
C ILE A 170 6.79 15.53 4.25
N LEU A 171 6.69 14.21 4.43
CA LEU A 171 6.75 13.25 3.32
C LEU A 171 5.60 13.45 2.33
N ALA A 172 4.37 13.65 2.81
CA ALA A 172 3.22 13.90 1.95
C ALA A 172 3.32 15.23 1.19
N GLY A 173 4.01 16.22 1.75
CA GLY A 173 4.26 17.51 1.12
C GLY A 173 5.48 17.56 0.20
N SER A 174 6.27 16.49 0.08
CA SER A 174 7.53 16.45 -0.65
C SER A 174 7.37 16.03 -2.12
N ASP A 175 8.07 16.73 -3.02
CA ASP A 175 8.08 16.40 -4.45
C ASP A 175 8.77 15.06 -4.73
N GLU A 176 9.73 14.67 -3.88
CA GLU A 176 10.44 13.38 -3.95
C GLU A 176 9.53 12.17 -3.71
N ALA A 177 8.39 12.36 -3.03
CA ALA A 177 7.39 11.31 -2.78
C ALA A 177 6.38 11.15 -3.92
N VAL A 178 6.36 12.04 -4.91
CA VAL A 178 5.44 11.97 -6.05
C VAL A 178 5.71 10.70 -6.86
N GLY A 179 4.64 9.95 -7.15
CA GLY A 179 4.71 8.73 -7.94
C GLY A 179 5.37 7.54 -7.25
N LYS A 180 5.57 7.57 -5.92
CA LYS A 180 6.16 6.46 -5.15
C LYS A 180 5.15 5.42 -4.64
N GLY A 181 3.89 5.51 -5.10
CA GLY A 181 2.78 4.71 -4.59
C GLY A 181 2.26 5.26 -3.26
N VAL A 182 1.43 4.46 -2.58
CA VAL A 182 1.07 4.70 -1.19
C VAL A 182 2.26 4.32 -0.30
N LEU A 183 2.57 5.18 0.65
CA LEU A 183 3.72 5.05 1.55
C LEU A 183 3.26 4.77 2.97
N VAL A 184 4.04 4.00 3.72
CA VAL A 184 3.87 3.83 5.17
C VAL A 184 5.08 4.42 5.87
N ALA A 185 4.85 5.44 6.72
CA ALA A 185 5.92 6.18 7.39
C ALA A 185 5.80 6.08 8.91
N LEU A 186 6.63 5.24 9.53
CA LEU A 186 6.76 5.11 10.98
C LEU A 186 8.24 4.89 11.33
N ASN A 187 8.65 5.32 12.52
CA ASN A 187 10.01 5.09 13.04
C ASN A 187 11.11 5.53 12.05
N ASP A 188 10.94 6.74 11.49
CA ASP A 188 11.84 7.37 10.52
C ASP A 188 12.09 6.56 9.23
N GLN A 189 11.30 5.52 8.95
CA GLN A 189 11.42 4.66 7.77
C GLN A 189 10.27 4.93 6.79
N ILE A 190 10.60 5.00 5.50
CA ILE A 190 9.64 5.15 4.40
C ILE A 190 9.46 3.79 3.72
N ASN A 191 8.31 3.16 3.86
CA ASN A 191 8.05 1.83 3.30
C ASN A 191 7.05 1.89 2.14
N ALA A 192 7.19 0.96 1.19
CA ALA A 192 6.19 0.75 0.14
C ALA A 192 4.96 0.04 0.72
N ALA A 193 3.76 0.52 0.39
CA ALA A 193 2.50 -0.08 0.84
C ALA A 193 2.39 -1.57 0.48
N ARG A 194 2.90 -1.98 -0.68
CA ARG A 194 2.88 -3.38 -1.13
C ARG A 194 3.67 -4.33 -0.24
N ASP A 195 4.83 -3.93 0.27
CA ASP A 195 5.78 -4.87 0.87
C ASP A 195 5.90 -4.75 2.40
N VAL A 196 5.44 -3.63 2.98
CA VAL A 196 5.50 -3.39 4.43
C VAL A 196 4.57 -4.30 5.24
N THR A 197 5.02 -4.86 6.36
CA THR A 197 4.20 -5.67 7.27
C THR A 197 4.58 -5.41 8.72
N LYS A 198 3.61 -5.56 9.63
CA LYS A 198 3.82 -5.44 11.08
C LYS A 198 4.46 -6.73 11.60
N ASN A 199 5.74 -6.67 11.99
CA ASN A 199 6.52 -7.85 12.35
C ASN A 199 6.66 -8.09 13.87
N ASN A 200 6.25 -7.13 14.68
CA ASN A 200 6.32 -7.16 16.13
C ASN A 200 5.03 -6.60 16.76
N THR A 201 4.57 -7.23 17.82
CA THR A 201 3.31 -6.85 18.47
C THR A 201 3.41 -5.60 19.34
N SER A 202 4.62 -5.09 19.62
CA SER A 202 4.83 -4.05 20.65
C SER A 202 5.85 -2.96 20.33
N THR A 203 6.92 -3.27 19.58
CA THR A 203 8.01 -2.30 19.35
C THR A 203 7.61 -1.24 18.34
N ALA A 204 8.08 0.00 18.52
CA ALA A 204 7.84 1.10 17.57
C ALA A 204 8.39 0.80 16.16
N ASP A 205 9.47 0.03 16.09
CA ASP A 205 10.17 -0.38 14.87
C ASP A 205 9.60 -1.68 14.24
N THR A 206 8.27 -1.81 14.27
CA THR A 206 7.55 -3.04 13.87
C THR A 206 7.24 -3.12 12.38
N PHE A 207 7.06 -1.98 11.71
CA PHE A 207 6.75 -1.98 10.29
C PHE A 207 8.02 -2.19 9.49
N ARG A 208 8.15 -3.40 8.92
CA ARG A 208 9.30 -3.80 8.12
C ARG A 208 8.86 -4.21 6.74
N THR A 209 9.74 -3.93 5.79
CA THR A 209 9.73 -4.59 4.49
C THR A 209 10.88 -5.60 4.51
N PRO A 210 10.63 -6.93 4.57
CA PRO A 210 11.65 -7.97 4.84
C PRO A 210 12.86 -7.99 3.88
N GLU A 211 13.05 -9.02 3.04
CA GLU A 211 14.22 -9.08 2.13
C GLU A 211 14.24 -7.93 1.11
N LEU A 212 13.09 -7.30 0.88
CA LEU A 212 12.94 -6.24 -0.09
C LEU A 212 13.24 -4.83 0.48
N GLY A 213 13.46 -4.65 1.78
CA GLY A 213 13.87 -3.37 2.38
C GLY A 213 12.90 -2.17 2.21
N PHE A 214 13.02 -1.17 3.08
CA PHE A 214 12.27 0.08 2.96
C PHE A 214 12.76 0.91 1.75
N LEU A 215 11.93 1.85 1.30
CA LEU A 215 12.24 2.75 0.18
C LEU A 215 13.27 3.82 0.57
N GLY A 216 13.27 4.22 1.83
CA GLY A 216 14.11 5.30 2.32
C GLY A 216 13.95 5.63 3.79
N TYR A 217 14.50 6.77 4.18
CA TYR A 217 14.48 7.29 5.54
C TYR A 217 13.98 8.73 5.61
N MET A 218 13.42 9.09 6.75
CA MET A 218 13.25 10.48 7.17
C MET A 218 14.45 10.86 8.03
N GLN A 219 15.19 11.90 7.65
CA GLN A 219 16.33 12.38 8.43
C GLN A 219 16.42 13.89 8.35
N GLY A 220 16.52 14.58 9.50
CA GLY A 220 16.67 16.04 9.53
C GLY A 220 15.55 16.77 8.78
N ASN A 221 14.31 16.32 8.96
CA ASN A 221 13.10 16.87 8.32
C ASN A 221 13.10 16.76 6.79
N LYS A 222 13.77 15.73 6.23
CA LYS A 222 13.82 15.47 4.78
C LYS A 222 13.67 13.99 4.47
N PRO A 223 12.93 13.63 3.41
CA PRO A 223 12.91 12.26 2.90
C PRO A 223 14.16 11.98 2.05
N TYR A 224 14.74 10.79 2.25
CA TYR A 224 15.83 10.26 1.45
C TYR A 224 15.43 8.91 0.87
N PHE A 225 15.15 8.87 -0.43
CA PHE A 225 14.81 7.63 -1.14
C PHE A 225 16.07 6.97 -1.72
N TYR A 226 16.17 5.66 -1.55
CA TYR A 226 17.23 4.82 -2.12
C TYR A 226 16.68 3.72 -3.02
N ARG A 227 15.38 3.42 -2.90
CA ARG A 227 14.66 2.42 -3.70
C ARG A 227 13.31 2.97 -4.14
N GLN A 228 12.68 2.26 -5.07
CA GLN A 228 11.30 2.46 -5.48
C GLN A 228 10.66 1.10 -5.79
N SER A 229 9.34 1.01 -5.68
CA SER A 229 8.61 -0.19 -6.13
C SER A 229 8.77 -0.37 -7.63
N THR A 230 8.89 -1.62 -8.07
CA THR A 230 8.84 -1.99 -9.49
C THR A 230 7.49 -2.58 -9.89
N ARG A 231 6.57 -2.70 -8.93
CA ARG A 231 5.20 -3.20 -9.12
C ARG A 231 4.29 -2.03 -9.45
N ARG A 232 3.28 -2.25 -10.29
CA ARG A 232 2.35 -1.20 -10.68
C ARG A 232 1.50 -0.79 -9.48
N HIS A 233 1.18 0.48 -9.39
CA HIS A 233 0.36 1.03 -8.32
C HIS A 233 -0.35 2.30 -8.79
N THR A 234 -1.28 2.74 -7.96
CA THR A 234 -2.01 4.00 -8.02
C THR A 234 -2.57 4.34 -9.41
N ALA A 235 -2.11 5.44 -10.02
CA ALA A 235 -2.57 5.90 -11.33
C ALA A 235 -2.29 4.87 -12.45
N ASP A 236 -1.30 4.01 -12.25
CA ASP A 236 -0.91 2.96 -13.20
C ASP A 236 -1.59 1.60 -12.89
N SER A 237 -2.45 1.55 -11.87
CA SER A 237 -3.26 0.38 -11.52
C SER A 237 -4.56 0.30 -12.32
N GLU A 238 -4.97 -0.91 -12.71
CA GLU A 238 -6.19 -1.18 -13.48
C GLU A 238 -7.48 -1.27 -12.64
N PHE A 239 -7.38 -1.25 -11.31
CA PHE A 239 -8.52 -1.40 -10.41
C PHE A 239 -9.20 -0.06 -10.11
N ASP A 240 -10.51 0.05 -10.35
CA ASP A 240 -11.28 1.23 -9.99
C ASP A 240 -12.46 0.82 -9.10
N VAL A 241 -12.59 1.48 -7.95
CA VAL A 241 -13.63 1.23 -6.94
C VAL A 241 -14.63 2.38 -6.81
N SER A 242 -14.55 3.39 -7.69
CA SER A 242 -15.39 4.60 -7.65
C SER A 242 -16.89 4.29 -7.68
N SER A 243 -17.29 3.28 -8.44
CA SER A 243 -18.67 2.82 -8.62
C SER A 243 -19.06 1.59 -7.80
N LEU A 244 -18.15 1.08 -6.97
CA LEU A 244 -18.41 -0.12 -6.16
C LEU A 244 -18.96 0.25 -4.79
N ASP A 245 -20.01 -0.45 -4.37
CA ASP A 245 -20.56 -0.36 -3.01
C ASP A 245 -20.26 -1.59 -2.17
N VAL A 246 -19.90 -2.72 -2.81
CA VAL A 246 -19.54 -3.98 -2.17
C VAL A 246 -18.34 -4.58 -2.89
N LEU A 247 -17.41 -5.17 -2.12
CA LEU A 247 -16.28 -5.92 -2.66
C LEU A 247 -16.55 -7.44 -2.56
N PRO A 248 -16.03 -8.27 -3.49
CA PRO A 248 -16.18 -9.72 -3.43
C PRO A 248 -15.70 -10.32 -2.11
N GLN A 249 -16.46 -11.27 -1.56
CA GLN A 249 -16.05 -11.98 -0.34
C GLN A 249 -14.83 -12.86 -0.61
N VAL A 250 -13.72 -12.56 0.05
CA VAL A 250 -12.50 -13.36 0.06
C VAL A 250 -12.09 -13.65 1.49
N ASP A 251 -11.90 -14.93 1.80
CA ASP A 251 -11.55 -15.41 3.13
C ASP A 251 -10.16 -16.05 3.14
N ILE A 252 -9.55 -16.15 4.33
CA ILE A 252 -8.21 -16.73 4.52
C ILE A 252 -8.33 -18.01 5.35
N VAL A 253 -7.76 -19.10 4.86
CA VAL A 253 -7.62 -20.36 5.62
C VAL A 253 -6.17 -20.54 6.05
N TYR A 254 -5.95 -20.90 7.32
CA TYR A 254 -4.60 -20.99 7.88
C TYR A 254 -4.03 -22.41 7.81
N GLY A 255 -2.80 -22.54 7.33
CA GLY A 255 -2.07 -23.81 7.32
C GLY A 255 -1.38 -24.11 8.65
N TYR A 256 -1.49 -25.34 9.12
CA TYR A 256 -0.83 -25.85 10.34
C TYR A 256 -0.82 -27.38 10.36
N ALA A 257 -0.01 -27.97 11.25
CA ALA A 257 0.02 -29.42 11.42
C ALA A 257 -1.36 -29.92 11.88
N ASN A 258 -1.87 -30.98 11.25
CA ASN A 258 -3.21 -31.51 11.50
C ASN A 258 -4.38 -30.56 11.13
N MET A 259 -4.15 -29.63 10.20
CA MET A 259 -5.21 -28.85 9.55
C MET A 259 -6.21 -29.75 8.82
N ASN A 260 -7.47 -29.31 8.74
CA ASN A 260 -8.57 -30.05 8.14
C ASN A 260 -9.40 -29.15 7.20
N ARG A 261 -10.43 -29.72 6.57
CA ARG A 261 -11.27 -29.05 5.57
C ARG A 261 -12.33 -28.09 6.13
N VAL A 262 -12.58 -28.08 7.44
CA VAL A 262 -13.76 -27.46 8.05
C VAL A 262 -13.89 -25.97 7.69
N ALA A 263 -12.80 -25.20 7.79
CA ALA A 263 -12.83 -23.78 7.46
C ALA A 263 -13.11 -23.52 5.97
N ILE A 264 -12.54 -24.34 5.08
CA ILE A 264 -12.73 -24.25 3.63
C ILE A 264 -14.21 -24.47 3.30
N ASP A 265 -14.79 -25.56 3.81
CA ASP A 265 -16.20 -25.88 3.56
C ASP A 265 -17.13 -24.80 4.10
N ALA A 266 -16.83 -24.26 5.29
CA ALA A 266 -17.62 -23.20 5.90
C ALA A 266 -17.61 -21.92 5.06
N PHE A 267 -16.44 -21.49 4.57
CA PHE A 267 -16.35 -20.31 3.71
C PHE A 267 -17.05 -20.51 2.36
N VAL A 268 -16.91 -21.69 1.75
CA VAL A 268 -17.64 -22.04 0.52
C VAL A 268 -19.15 -22.00 0.78
N ALA A 269 -19.63 -22.56 1.88
CA ALA A 269 -21.05 -22.54 2.26
C ALA A 269 -21.57 -21.12 2.54
N ALA A 270 -20.72 -20.24 3.08
CA ALA A 270 -21.02 -18.83 3.32
C ALA A 270 -21.02 -17.98 2.03
N GLY A 271 -20.58 -18.53 0.90
CA GLY A 271 -20.62 -17.86 -0.41
C GLY A 271 -19.32 -17.18 -0.84
N ALA A 272 -18.18 -17.54 -0.23
CA ALA A 272 -16.86 -17.02 -0.60
C ALA A 272 -16.63 -17.10 -2.12
N LYS A 273 -16.12 -16.00 -2.69
CA LYS A 273 -15.75 -15.89 -4.11
C LYS A 273 -14.28 -16.22 -4.33
N GLY A 274 -13.46 -16.03 -3.31
CA GLY A 274 -12.08 -16.47 -3.28
C GLY A 274 -11.67 -16.98 -1.91
N ILE A 275 -10.69 -17.87 -1.89
CA ILE A 275 -10.01 -18.32 -0.67
C ILE A 275 -8.51 -18.15 -0.86
N VAL A 276 -7.88 -17.45 0.09
CA VAL A 276 -6.43 -17.42 0.22
C VAL A 276 -6.00 -18.49 1.21
N HIS A 277 -5.19 -19.43 0.76
CA HIS A 277 -4.57 -20.44 1.63
C HIS A 277 -3.25 -19.90 2.17
N ALA A 278 -3.20 -19.58 3.47
CA ALA A 278 -1.98 -19.24 4.19
C ALA A 278 -1.19 -20.52 4.49
N GLY A 279 -0.61 -21.11 3.46
CA GLY A 279 0.06 -22.41 3.51
C GLY A 279 1.31 -22.42 4.38
N VAL A 280 1.77 -23.62 4.71
CA VAL A 280 3.08 -23.82 5.33
C VAL A 280 4.16 -23.77 4.24
N GLY A 281 5.40 -23.43 4.60
CA GLY A 281 6.53 -23.44 3.66
C GLY A 281 6.29 -22.57 2.43
N ASP A 282 6.51 -23.12 1.24
CA ASP A 282 6.29 -22.49 -0.05
C ASP A 282 4.82 -22.61 -0.53
N GLY A 283 3.90 -22.32 0.40
CA GLY A 283 2.45 -22.42 0.17
C GLY A 283 1.94 -23.84 -0.05
N SER A 284 2.53 -24.84 0.61
CA SER A 284 2.21 -26.27 0.44
C SER A 284 0.76 -26.61 0.84
N LEU A 285 0.21 -27.64 0.20
CA LEU A 285 -1.14 -28.14 0.43
C LEU A 285 -1.12 -29.47 1.21
N ALA A 286 -1.87 -29.55 2.31
CA ALA A 286 -1.90 -30.76 3.12
C ALA A 286 -2.87 -31.82 2.55
N ARG A 287 -2.40 -33.07 2.47
CA ARG A 287 -3.20 -34.26 2.17
C ARG A 287 -3.56 -35.05 3.43
N PRO A 288 -4.66 -35.83 3.43
CA PRO A 288 -5.64 -35.96 2.35
C PRO A 288 -6.79 -34.93 2.42
N ALA A 289 -6.79 -34.02 3.40
CA ALA A 289 -7.98 -33.21 3.70
C ALA A 289 -8.06 -31.89 2.93
N VAL A 290 -6.96 -31.12 2.84
CA VAL A 290 -7.04 -29.71 2.41
C VAL A 290 -6.90 -29.55 0.92
N GLU A 291 -5.93 -30.22 0.29
CA GLU A 291 -5.80 -30.16 -1.17
C GLU A 291 -7.10 -30.59 -1.89
N PRO A 292 -7.72 -31.76 -1.57
CA PRO A 292 -8.99 -32.11 -2.20
C PRO A 292 -10.14 -31.14 -1.89
N ALA A 293 -10.18 -30.55 -0.68
CA ALA A 293 -11.22 -29.58 -0.34
C ALA A 293 -11.07 -28.27 -1.13
N LEU A 294 -9.85 -27.80 -1.38
CA LEU A 294 -9.59 -26.65 -2.24
C LEU A 294 -9.94 -26.97 -3.71
N ASP A 295 -9.65 -28.18 -4.19
CA ASP A 295 -10.09 -28.62 -5.53
C ASP A 295 -11.61 -28.66 -5.66
N GLU A 296 -12.31 -29.16 -4.64
CA GLU A 296 -13.77 -29.15 -4.58
C GLU A 296 -14.32 -27.71 -4.59
N ALA A 297 -13.71 -26.80 -3.83
CA ALA A 297 -14.07 -25.38 -3.82
C ALA A 297 -13.84 -24.73 -5.18
N ARG A 298 -12.71 -25.03 -5.83
CA ARG A 298 -12.38 -24.55 -7.17
C ARG A 298 -13.40 -25.01 -8.21
N LYS A 299 -13.78 -26.29 -8.19
CA LYS A 299 -14.84 -26.84 -9.06
C LYS A 299 -16.20 -26.16 -8.86
N LYS A 300 -16.45 -25.56 -7.70
CA LYS A 300 -17.65 -24.75 -7.40
C LYS A 300 -17.51 -23.28 -7.81
N GLY A 301 -16.40 -22.90 -8.44
CA GLY A 301 -16.16 -21.55 -8.96
C GLY A 301 -15.40 -20.61 -8.01
N VAL A 302 -15.03 -21.05 -6.81
CA VAL A 302 -14.22 -20.25 -5.88
C VAL A 302 -12.79 -20.13 -6.43
N VAL A 303 -12.22 -18.93 -6.47
CA VAL A 303 -10.81 -18.75 -6.87
C VAL A 303 -9.89 -19.05 -5.69
N ILE A 304 -8.91 -19.93 -5.88
CA ILE A 304 -7.98 -20.32 -4.83
C ILE A 304 -6.63 -19.65 -5.09
N VAL A 305 -6.13 -18.92 -4.09
CA VAL A 305 -4.77 -18.34 -4.11
C VAL A 305 -3.93 -19.01 -3.03
N ARG A 306 -2.80 -19.61 -3.41
CA ARG A 306 -1.79 -20.07 -2.46
C ARG A 306 -0.89 -18.91 -2.05
N SER A 307 -0.93 -18.59 -0.77
CA SER A 307 0.03 -17.73 -0.08
C SER A 307 0.76 -18.55 0.99
N SER A 308 1.54 -17.89 1.84
CA SER A 308 2.29 -18.56 2.89
C SER A 308 2.22 -17.81 4.21
N ARG A 309 2.00 -18.55 5.30
CA ARG A 309 2.13 -18.04 6.66
C ARG A 309 3.57 -17.68 7.05
N VAL A 310 4.55 -18.04 6.22
CA VAL A 310 5.94 -17.62 6.39
C VAL A 310 6.06 -16.10 6.30
N GLY A 311 5.18 -15.43 5.54
CA GLY A 311 5.09 -13.97 5.47
C GLY A 311 6.22 -13.29 4.70
N ASN A 312 7.10 -14.06 4.05
CA ASN A 312 8.24 -13.57 3.28
C ASN A 312 8.65 -14.62 2.22
N GLY A 313 9.31 -14.18 1.16
CA GLY A 313 9.70 -15.03 0.01
C GLY A 313 8.59 -15.16 -1.04
N ILE A 314 8.98 -15.68 -2.22
CA ILE A 314 8.06 -15.91 -3.34
C ILE A 314 7.40 -17.28 -3.17
N VAL A 315 6.07 -17.35 -3.30
CA VAL A 315 5.35 -18.62 -3.45
C VAL A 315 5.50 -19.15 -4.88
N ALA A 316 6.21 -20.26 -5.05
CA ALA A 316 6.52 -20.80 -6.38
C ALA A 316 5.29 -21.43 -7.05
N ARG A 317 5.03 -21.04 -8.31
CA ARG A 317 4.02 -21.66 -9.16
C ARG A 317 4.50 -23.02 -9.67
N ASN A 318 3.64 -24.03 -9.61
CA ASN A 318 3.96 -25.42 -9.97
C ASN A 318 5.16 -26.01 -9.18
N GLY A 319 5.41 -25.50 -7.97
CA GLY A 319 6.40 -26.04 -7.03
C GLY A 319 5.78 -27.09 -6.12
N GLU A 320 5.41 -26.69 -4.91
CA GLU A 320 4.78 -27.55 -3.89
C GLU A 320 3.40 -28.09 -4.27
N ALA A 321 2.72 -27.46 -5.23
CA ALA A 321 1.45 -27.90 -5.79
C ALA A 321 1.48 -27.72 -7.30
N LYS A 322 0.69 -28.52 -8.03
CA LYS A 322 0.58 -28.43 -9.48
C LYS A 322 -0.51 -27.44 -9.89
N ASP A 323 -0.26 -26.15 -9.65
CA ASP A 323 -1.26 -25.08 -9.81
C ASP A 323 -2.00 -25.11 -11.16
N ASP A 324 -1.31 -25.47 -12.24
CA ASP A 324 -1.94 -25.55 -13.57
C ASP A 324 -2.92 -26.73 -13.70
N GLU A 325 -2.68 -27.84 -12.99
CA GLU A 325 -3.61 -28.98 -12.92
C GLU A 325 -4.81 -28.65 -12.00
N HIS A 326 -4.56 -27.91 -10.91
CA HIS A 326 -5.60 -27.52 -9.94
C HIS A 326 -6.39 -26.28 -10.35
N ASP A 327 -5.94 -25.51 -11.34
CA ASP A 327 -6.45 -24.18 -11.69
C ASP A 327 -6.34 -23.17 -10.52
N PHE A 328 -5.19 -23.18 -9.83
CA PHE A 328 -4.88 -22.29 -8.70
C PHE A 328 -3.98 -21.12 -9.10
N VAL A 329 -3.97 -20.10 -8.26
CA VAL A 329 -3.10 -18.90 -8.36
C VAL A 329 -2.08 -18.92 -7.21
N VAL A 330 -0.88 -18.40 -7.43
CA VAL A 330 0.12 -18.14 -6.37
C VAL A 330 0.25 -16.66 -6.09
N SER A 331 0.53 -16.31 -4.82
CA SER A 331 0.50 -14.93 -4.36
C SER A 331 1.78 -14.12 -4.62
N ASP A 332 2.77 -14.68 -5.32
CA ASP A 332 4.12 -14.10 -5.40
C ASP A 332 4.68 -13.86 -3.98
N THR A 333 5.10 -12.64 -3.63
CA THR A 333 5.60 -12.29 -2.29
C THR A 333 4.51 -11.81 -1.33
N LEU A 334 3.25 -11.71 -1.78
CA LEU A 334 2.19 -11.18 -0.94
C LEU A 334 1.85 -12.18 0.17
N ASN A 335 1.93 -11.70 1.41
CA ASN A 335 1.43 -12.42 2.58
C ASN A 335 -0.11 -12.61 2.48
N PRO A 336 -0.73 -13.47 3.32
CA PRO A 336 -2.12 -13.86 3.13
C PRO A 336 -3.12 -12.70 3.13
N GLN A 337 -2.95 -11.74 4.04
CA GLN A 337 -3.82 -10.58 4.14
C GLN A 337 -3.70 -9.64 2.93
N LYS A 338 -2.49 -9.45 2.35
CA LYS A 338 -2.34 -8.68 1.11
C LYS A 338 -2.78 -9.43 -0.14
N ALA A 339 -2.55 -10.74 -0.19
CA ALA A 339 -3.07 -11.59 -1.25
C ALA A 339 -4.61 -11.54 -1.29
N ARG A 340 -5.26 -11.48 -0.12
CA ARG A 340 -6.71 -11.28 -0.01
C ARG A 340 -7.15 -9.96 -0.65
N ILE A 341 -6.44 -8.87 -0.40
CA ILE A 341 -6.73 -7.56 -1.02
C ILE A 341 -6.67 -7.64 -2.54
N LEU A 342 -5.55 -8.15 -3.09
CA LEU A 342 -5.38 -8.22 -4.53
C LEU A 342 -6.39 -9.16 -5.19
N LEU A 343 -6.69 -10.32 -4.57
CA LEU A 343 -7.72 -11.23 -5.09
C LEU A 343 -9.10 -10.58 -5.08
N MET A 344 -9.45 -9.89 -4.00
CA MET A 344 -10.73 -9.20 -3.87
C MET A 344 -10.92 -8.15 -4.96
N LEU A 345 -9.87 -7.38 -5.30
CA LEU A 345 -9.91 -6.42 -6.41
C LEU A 345 -9.88 -7.10 -7.78
N ALA A 346 -9.09 -8.16 -7.97
CA ALA A 346 -9.05 -8.94 -9.20
C ALA A 346 -10.43 -9.52 -9.56
N LEU A 347 -11.17 -10.01 -8.56
CA LEU A 347 -12.53 -10.54 -8.72
C LEU A 347 -13.58 -9.48 -9.12
N THR A 348 -13.26 -8.18 -9.04
CA THR A 348 -14.10 -7.13 -9.63
C THR A 348 -13.94 -7.02 -11.15
N LYS A 349 -12.89 -7.63 -11.70
CA LYS A 349 -12.52 -7.55 -13.13
C LYS A 349 -12.75 -8.88 -13.85
N THR A 350 -12.43 -10.00 -13.20
CA THR A 350 -12.46 -11.31 -13.84
C THR A 350 -12.49 -12.45 -12.82
N THR A 351 -12.92 -13.63 -13.27
CA THR A 351 -12.78 -14.90 -12.55
C THR A 351 -11.82 -15.87 -13.26
N ASP A 352 -11.17 -15.43 -14.35
CA ASP A 352 -10.15 -16.21 -15.07
C ASP A 352 -8.85 -16.23 -14.27
N THR A 353 -8.46 -17.40 -13.78
CA THR A 353 -7.28 -17.65 -12.95
C THR A 353 -5.97 -17.29 -13.65
N LYS A 354 -5.91 -17.37 -14.99
CA LYS A 354 -4.71 -16.95 -15.74
C LYS A 354 -4.53 -15.45 -15.68
N GLU A 355 -5.62 -14.71 -15.84
CA GLU A 355 -5.60 -13.25 -15.76
C GLU A 355 -5.39 -12.77 -14.31
N ILE A 356 -6.01 -13.44 -13.34
CA ILE A 356 -5.75 -13.19 -11.91
C ILE A 356 -4.28 -13.45 -11.61
N GLN A 357 -3.67 -14.54 -12.10
CA GLN A 357 -2.24 -14.76 -11.89
C GLN A 357 -1.39 -13.65 -12.51
N ARG A 358 -1.73 -13.16 -13.71
CA ARG A 358 -1.04 -11.99 -14.29
C ARG A 358 -1.10 -10.81 -13.34
N MET A 359 -2.27 -10.53 -12.75
CA MET A 359 -2.43 -9.45 -11.77
C MET A 359 -1.50 -9.67 -10.56
N PHE A 360 -1.44 -10.88 -10.00
CA PHE A 360 -0.51 -11.23 -8.90
C PHE A 360 0.98 -11.07 -9.23
N TYR A 361 1.37 -11.14 -10.50
CA TYR A 361 2.73 -10.82 -10.94
C TYR A 361 2.94 -9.36 -11.33
N THR A 362 1.88 -8.59 -11.50
CA THR A 362 1.95 -7.19 -11.95
C THR A 362 1.94 -6.22 -10.77
N TYR A 363 1.10 -6.52 -9.78
CA TYR A 363 0.72 -5.63 -8.68
C TYR A 363 1.31 -6.03 -7.33
#